data_AF-A0A7Z3GNP5-F1
#
_entry.id   AF-A0A7Z3GNP5-F1
#
_cell.length_a   1.000
_cell.length_b   1.000
_cell.length_c   1.000
_cell.angle_alpha   90.00
_cell.angle_beta   90.00
_cell.angle_gamma   90.00
#
_symmetry.space_group_name_H-M   'P 1'
#
loop_
_entity.id
_entity.type
_entity.pdbx_description
1 polymer ?
#
loop_
_entity_poly.entity_id
_entity_poly.type
_entity_poly.pdbx_seq_one_letter_code
_entity_poly.pdbx_strand_id
1 'polypeptide(L)'
;MQQLNIRPQLAELLPLTAAARAAFEERRTIVVEKPAYQIRPTGRGFFHIVDTATDKVAGFRRDYREAIARAEELTIRKRDDIGAEG
;
A
#
# COMPACT_ATOMS: atom_id res chain seq x y z
N MET A 1 39.95 25.40 -2.86
CA MET A 1 39.81 23.93 -2.66
C MET A 1 39.85 23.68 -1.16
N GLN A 2 38.69 23.68 -0.49
CA GLN A 2 38.60 23.37 0.95
C GLN A 2 38.88 21.87 1.10
N GLN A 3 40.04 21.51 1.65
CA GLN A 3 40.27 20.13 2.08
C GLN A 3 39.32 19.87 3.24
N LEU A 4 38.21 19.20 2.97
CA LEU A 4 37.31 18.69 4.00
C LEU A 4 38.14 17.82 4.94
N ASN A 5 38.17 18.14 6.22
CA ASN A 5 38.77 17.29 7.23
C ASN A 5 37.79 16.12 7.44
N ILE A 6 37.86 15.10 6.56
CA ILE A 6 36.79 14.12 6.29
C ILE A 6 36.51 13.21 7.50
N ARG A 7 37.51 12.96 8.35
CA ARG A 7 37.44 11.92 9.40
C ARG A 7 36.46 12.24 10.55
N PRO A 8 36.48 13.43 11.17
CA PRO A 8 35.54 13.75 12.25
C PRO A 8 34.09 13.91 11.73
N GLN A 9 33.92 14.52 10.56
CA GLN A 9 32.60 14.78 9.98
C GLN A 9 31.88 13.47 9.59
N LEU A 10 32.64 12.48 9.10
CA LEU A 10 32.10 11.16 8.78
C LEU A 10 31.65 10.42 10.05
N ALA A 11 32.40 10.55 11.15
CA ALA A 11 32.05 9.95 12.43
C ALA A 11 30.74 10.52 13.01
N GLU A 12 30.45 11.80 12.77
CA GLU A 12 29.20 12.45 13.17
C GLU A 12 28.01 12.09 12.26
N LEU A 13 28.25 11.85 10.97
CA LEU A 13 27.21 11.48 10.00
C LEU A 13 26.67 10.04 10.20
N LEU A 14 27.50 9.11 10.67
CA LEU A 14 27.10 7.73 10.93
C LEU A 14 25.95 7.59 11.94
N PRO A 15 26.01 8.19 13.16
CA PRO A 15 24.90 8.11 14.12
C PRO A 15 23.66 8.87 13.63
N LEU A 16 23.82 10.00 12.94
CA LEU A 16 22.71 10.75 12.35
C LEU A 16 21.93 9.93 11.31
N THR A 17 22.64 9.22 10.43
CA THR A 17 22.03 8.36 9.41
C THR A 17 21.39 7.11 10.01
N ALA A 18 21.97 6.55 11.07
CA ALA A 18 21.36 5.45 11.83
C ALA A 18 20.05 5.89 12.50
N ALA A 19 20.02 7.06 13.15
CA ALA A 19 18.81 7.62 13.75
C ALA A 19 17.73 7.91 12.71
N ALA A 20 18.09 8.46 11.54
CA ALA A 20 17.15 8.71 10.45
C ALA A 20 16.54 7.40 9.91
N ARG A 21 17.33 6.33 9.79
CA ARG A 21 16.83 5.01 9.41
C ARG A 21 15.90 4.42 10.47
N ALA A 22 16.26 4.51 11.75
CA ALA A 22 15.41 4.03 12.85
C ALA A 22 14.04 4.74 12.87
N ALA A 23 14.03 6.07 12.76
CA ALA A 23 12.80 6.86 12.69
C ALA A 23 11.95 6.53 11.45
N PHE A 24 12.58 6.17 10.33
CA PHE A 24 11.86 5.73 9.13
C PHE A 24 11.23 4.35 9.32
N GLU A 25 11.94 3.40 9.93
CA GLU A 25 11.38 2.07 10.21
C GLU A 25 10.24 2.14 11.24
N GLU A 26 10.36 2.98 12.27
CA GLU A 26 9.29 3.23 13.24
C GLU A 26 8.01 3.73 12.54
N ARG A 27 8.16 4.69 11.63
CA ARG A 27 7.06 5.19 10.78
C ARG A 27 6.54 4.17 9.77
N ARG A 28 7.33 3.18 9.37
CA ARG A 28 6.90 2.11 8.45
C ARG A 28 5.94 1.11 9.09
N THR A 29 5.73 1.20 10.40
CA THR A 29 4.74 0.40 11.15
C THR A 29 3.30 0.91 10.95
N ILE A 30 3.00 1.54 9.82
CA ILE A 30 1.61 1.69 9.41
C ILE A 30 1.25 0.33 8.81
N VAL A 31 0.55 -0.49 9.59
CA VAL A 31 -0.17 -1.65 9.05
C VAL A 31 -1.21 -1.06 8.10
N VAL A 32 -0.80 -0.81 6.84
CA VAL A 32 -1.74 -0.50 5.78
C VAL A 32 -2.53 -1.78 5.60
N GLU A 33 -3.70 -1.82 6.22
CA GLU A 33 -4.66 -2.91 6.09
C GLU A 33 -4.78 -3.16 4.59
N LYS A 34 -4.29 -4.32 4.14
CA LYS A 34 -4.28 -4.65 2.72
C LYS A 34 -5.75 -4.57 2.27
N PRO A 35 -6.09 -3.69 1.32
CA PRO A 35 -7.47 -3.55 0.90
C PRO A 35 -7.97 -4.90 0.40
N ALA A 36 -9.21 -5.26 0.74
CA ALA A 36 -9.80 -6.55 0.36
C ALA A 36 -9.87 -6.76 -1.16
N TYR A 37 -9.90 -5.65 -1.91
CA TYR A 37 -9.90 -5.64 -3.36
C TYR A 37 -8.82 -4.67 -3.89
N GLN A 38 -8.08 -5.11 -4.90
CA GLN A 38 -7.08 -4.34 -5.63
C GLN A 38 -7.61 -4.00 -7.02
N ILE A 39 -7.48 -2.74 -7.43
CA ILE A 39 -7.84 -2.30 -8.78
C ILE A 39 -6.61 -2.42 -9.67
N ARG A 40 -6.68 -3.28 -10.69
CA ARG A 40 -5.61 -3.47 -11.68
C ARG A 40 -6.06 -2.94 -13.04
N PRO A 41 -5.37 -1.94 -13.63
CA PRO A 41 -5.66 -1.54 -15.00
C PRO A 41 -5.33 -2.69 -15.95
N THR A 42 -6.29 -3.08 -16.79
CA THR A 42 -6.10 -4.16 -17.77
C THR A 42 -6.39 -3.64 -19.17
N GLY A 43 -5.33 -3.58 -19.99
CA GLY A 43 -5.44 -3.22 -21.40
C GLY A 43 -6.01 -1.82 -21.64
N ARG A 44 -6.84 -1.70 -22.69
CA ARG A 44 -7.36 -0.42 -23.18
C ARG A 44 -8.67 -0.04 -22.48
N GLY A 45 -8.56 0.66 -21.35
CA GLY A 45 -9.69 1.36 -20.73
C GLY A 45 -10.60 0.50 -19.86
N PHE A 46 -10.07 -0.57 -19.27
CA PHE A 46 -10.79 -1.34 -18.25
C PHE A 46 -9.93 -1.49 -16.99
N PHE A 47 -10.62 -1.57 -15.86
CA PHE A 47 -10.08 -1.76 -14.53
C PHE A 47 -10.67 -3.04 -13.96
N HIS A 48 -9.80 -4.00 -13.64
CA HIS A 48 -10.18 -5.22 -12.95
C HIS A 48 -10.20 -4.98 -11.46
N ILE A 49 -11.24 -5.45 -10.80
CA ILE A 49 -11.37 -5.47 -9.35
C ILE A 49 -10.98 -6.88 -8.91
N VAL A 50 -9.79 -7.04 -8.34
CA VAL A 50 -9.19 -8.32 -7.96
C VAL A 50 -9.31 -8.49 -6.45
N ASP A 51 -9.89 -9.58 -5.99
CA ASP A 51 -9.93 -9.93 -4.57
C ASP A 51 -8.51 -10.29 -4.11
N THR A 52 -7.98 -9.59 -3.10
CA THR A 52 -6.60 -9.81 -2.65
C THR A 52 -6.40 -11.13 -1.89
N ALA A 53 -7.47 -11.75 -1.39
CA ALA A 53 -7.41 -13.02 -0.68
C ALA A 53 -7.42 -14.22 -1.65
N THR A 54 -8.17 -14.11 -2.74
CA THR A 54 -8.33 -15.23 -3.71
C THR A 54 -7.57 -15.01 -5.02
N ASP A 55 -7.02 -13.81 -5.24
CA ASP A 55 -6.43 -13.31 -6.50
C ASP A 55 -7.37 -13.47 -7.72
N LYS A 56 -8.68 -13.62 -7.47
CA LYS A 56 -9.71 -13.75 -8.51
C LYS A 56 -10.30 -12.39 -8.86
N VAL A 57 -10.69 -12.25 -10.13
CA VAL A 57 -11.41 -11.06 -10.61
C VAL A 57 -12.86 -11.12 -10.12
N ALA A 58 -13.23 -10.21 -9.23
CA ALA A 58 -14.59 -10.05 -8.73
C ALA A 58 -15.46 -9.16 -9.65
N GLY A 59 -14.84 -8.36 -10.51
CA GLY A 59 -15.54 -7.56 -11.51
C GLY A 59 -14.61 -6.71 -12.39
N PHE A 60 -15.21 -6.05 -13.38
CA PHE A 60 -14.53 -5.11 -14.27
C PHE A 60 -15.34 -3.83 -14.41
N ARG A 61 -14.66 -2.69 -14.55
CA ARG A 61 -15.25 -1.38 -14.81
C ARG A 61 -14.43 -0.63 -15.87
N ARG A 62 -15.06 0.31 -16.57
CA ARG A 62 -14.38 1.16 -17.56
C ARG A 62 -13.74 2.39 -16.92
N ASP A 63 -14.38 2.89 -15.88
CA ASP A 63 -13.92 4.06 -15.14
C ASP A 63 -13.28 3.67 -13.81
N TYR A 64 -12.19 4.37 -13.45
CA TYR A 64 -11.47 4.12 -12.21
C TYR A 64 -12.32 4.44 -10.97
N ARG A 65 -13.11 5.52 -11.03
CA ARG A 65 -14.01 5.92 -9.93
C ARG A 65 -15.09 4.88 -9.68
N GLU A 66 -15.69 4.34 -10.74
CA GLU A 66 -16.67 3.26 -10.63
C GLU A 66 -16.03 1.96 -10.11
N ALA A 67 -14.77 1.69 -10.50
CA ALA A 67 -14.02 0.55 -9.98
C ALA A 67 -13.80 0.65 -8.47
N ILE A 68 -13.51 1.84 -7.96
CA ILE A 68 -13.37 2.11 -6.52
C ILE A 68 -14.70 1.90 -5.80
N ALA A 69 -15.77 2.58 -6.24
CA ALA A 69 -17.08 2.46 -5.60
C ALA A 69 -17.54 0.98 -5.53
N ARG A 70 -17.31 0.22 -6.61
CA ARG A 70 -17.64 -1.21 -6.63
C ARG A 70 -16.76 -2.04 -5.69
N ALA A 71 -15.47 -1.72 -5.55
CA ALA A 71 -14.59 -2.39 -4.60
C ALA A 71 -15.02 -2.15 -3.15
N GLU A 72 -15.52 -0.95 -2.82
CA GLU A 72 -16.05 -0.61 -1.49
C GLU A 72 -17.34 -1.38 -1.18
N GLU A 73 -18.30 -1.42 -2.11
CA GLU A 73 -19.53 -2.23 -1.97
C GLU A 73 -19.22 -3.71 -1.71
N LEU A 74 -18.27 -4.27 -2.47
CA LEU A 74 -17.85 -5.65 -2.30
C LEU A 74 -17.16 -5.88 -0.95
N THR A 75 -16.41 -4.90 -0.46
CA THR A 75 -15.78 -4.96 0.87
C THR A 75 -16.82 -4.98 1.98
N ILE A 76 -17.87 -4.16 1.87
CA ILE A 76 -18.99 -4.13 2.82
C ILE A 76 -19.72 -5.47 2.79
N ARG A 77 -20.12 -5.96 1.61
CA ARG A 77 -20.80 -7.25 1.48
C ARG A 77 -19.98 -8.41 2.04
N LYS A 78 -18.67 -8.43 1.78
CA LYS A 78 -17.77 -9.48 2.30
C LYS A 78 -17.64 -9.43 3.83
N ARG A 79 -17.78 -8.25 4.45
CA ARG A 79 -17.86 -8.12 5.91
C ARG A 79 -19.19 -8.65 6.45
N ASP A 80 -20.30 -8.40 5.76
CA ASP A 80 -21.62 -8.88 6.16
C ASP A 80 -21.75 -10.40 6.00
N ASP A 81 -21.20 -10.97 4.92
CA ASP A 81 -21.20 -12.43 4.67
C ASP A 81 -20.42 -13.20 5.75
N ILE A 82 -19.34 -12.62 6.32
CA ILE A 82 -18.61 -13.21 7.46
C ILE A 82 -19.47 -13.25 8.74
N GLY A 83 -20.45 -12.36 8.87
CA GLY A 83 -21.36 -12.30 10.02
C GLY A 83 -22.61 -13.19 9.92
N ALA A 84 -22.81 -13.88 8.79
CA ALA A 84 -24.01 -14.68 8.53
C ALA A 84 -23.85 -16.19 8.79
N GLU A 85 -22.66 -16.64 9.21
CA GLU A 85 -22.40 -18.01 9.64
C GLU A 85 -22.72 -18.14 11.14
N GLY A 86 -24.01 -18.16 11.50
CA GLY A 86 -24.52 -18.31 12.87
C GLY A 86 -25.72 -19.23 12.94
#